data_AF-A0A2A2YEV0-F1
#
_entry.id   AF-A0A2A2YEV0-F1
#
_cell.length_a   1.000
_cell.length_b   1.000
_cell.length_c   1.000
_cell.angle_alpha   90.00
_cell.angle_beta   90.00
_cell.angle_gamma   90.00
#
_symmetry.space_group_name_H-M   'P 1'
#
loop_
_entity.id
_entity.type
_entity.pdbx_description
1 polymer ?
#
loop_
_entity_poly.entity_id
_entity_poly.type
_entity_poly.pdbx_seq_one_letter_code
_entity_poly.pdbx_strand_id
1 'polypeptide(L)'
;MSTKENRVCPKLRDACIFTLIVQLFLLAITNLATDGGHIGQICLFAVAGFSSYPISALIFRPRSPTSVDLILIPSGILIVYPLTFFLADFVWDLRGF
;
A
#
# COMPACT_ATOMS: atom_id res chain seq x y z
N MET A 1 30.81 10.58 18.24
CA MET A 1 29.66 9.64 18.24
C MET A 1 29.14 9.58 16.81
N SER A 2 29.50 8.53 16.07
CA SER A 2 29.26 8.42 14.62
C SER A 2 27.78 8.14 14.36
N THR A 3 27.06 9.15 13.85
CA THR A 3 25.74 9.01 13.21
C THR A 3 25.91 8.16 11.94
N LYS A 4 26.03 6.84 12.11
CA LYS A 4 25.84 5.89 11.02
C LYS A 4 24.37 5.91 10.62
N GLU A 5 24.07 6.92 9.83
CA GLU A 5 22.93 7.07 8.95
C GLU A 5 22.49 5.68 8.46
N ASN A 6 21.33 5.21 8.94
CA ASN A 6 20.66 4.04 8.39
C ASN A 6 20.18 4.39 6.98
N ARG A 7 21.11 4.43 6.01
CA ARG A 7 20.79 4.69 4.61
C ARG A 7 20.01 3.49 4.08
N VAL A 8 18.70 3.66 3.94
CA VAL A 8 17.84 2.79 3.13
C VAL A 8 18.34 2.84 1.69
N CYS A 9 18.28 1.71 0.99
CA CYS A 9 18.59 1.66 -0.43
C CYS A 9 17.75 2.72 -1.17
N PRO A 10 18.36 3.64 -1.93
CA PRO A 10 17.65 4.75 -2.56
C PRO A 10 16.52 4.25 -3.49
N LYS A 11 16.74 3.16 -4.22
CA LYS A 11 15.72 2.55 -5.09
C LYS A 11 14.50 2.03 -4.31
N LEU A 12 14.72 1.41 -3.15
CA LEU A 12 13.61 0.94 -2.30
C LEU A 12 12.85 2.12 -1.71
N ARG A 13 13.57 3.14 -1.22
CA ARG A 13 12.98 4.35 -0.68
C ARG A 13 12.12 5.06 -1.73
N ASP A 14 12.66 5.26 -2.92
CA ASP A 14 11.98 5.96 -4.01
C ASP A 14 10.76 5.16 -4.50
N ALA A 15 10.86 3.82 -4.58
CA ALA A 15 9.72 2.96 -4.88
C ALA A 15 8.62 3.06 -3.81
N CYS A 16 8.96 3.04 -2.53
CA CYS A 16 8.00 3.20 -1.44
C CYS A 16 7.34 4.59 -1.47
N ILE A 17 8.11 5.67 -1.66
CA ILE A 17 7.60 7.04 -1.74
C ILE A 17 6.64 7.17 -2.93
N PHE A 18 7.06 6.72 -4.12
CA PHE A 18 6.23 6.76 -5.33
C PHE A 18 4.90 6.03 -5.10
N THR A 19 4.98 4.83 -4.57
CA THR A 19 3.81 3.98 -4.29
C THR A 19 2.87 4.67 -3.31
N LEU A 20 3.40 5.23 -2.23
CA LEU A 20 2.59 5.90 -1.19
C LEU A 20 1.92 7.18 -1.72
N ILE A 21 2.62 7.96 -2.56
CA ILE A 21 2.03 9.14 -3.23
C ILE A 21 0.88 8.73 -4.14
N VAL A 22 1.10 7.72 -5.01
CA VAL A 22 0.06 7.22 -5.93
C VAL A 22 -1.13 6.69 -5.14
N GLN A 23 -0.88 5.99 -4.03
CA GLN A 23 -1.93 5.44 -3.18
C GLN A 23 -2.80 6.52 -2.54
N LEU A 24 -2.17 7.57 -1.98
CA LEU A 24 -2.90 8.69 -1.40
C LEU A 24 -3.74 9.43 -2.45
N PHE A 25 -3.20 9.60 -3.66
CA PHE A 25 -3.92 10.25 -4.74
C PHE A 25 -5.13 9.44 -5.20
N LEU A 26 -4.97 8.13 -5.41
CA LEU A 26 -6.06 7.23 -5.77
C LEU A 26 -7.12 7.12 -4.66
N LEU A 27 -6.68 7.05 -3.41
CA LEU A 27 -7.58 7.03 -2.26
C LEU A 27 -8.39 8.32 -2.18
N ALA A 28 -7.76 9.49 -2.36
CA ALA A 28 -8.44 10.78 -2.37
C ALA A 28 -9.49 10.88 -3.49
N ILE A 29 -9.13 10.46 -4.71
CA ILE A 29 -10.07 10.41 -5.85
C ILE A 29 -11.24 9.48 -5.54
N THR A 30 -10.96 8.29 -4.99
CA THR A 30 -11.99 7.30 -4.68
C THR A 30 -12.93 7.80 -3.58
N ASN A 31 -12.39 8.43 -2.54
CA ASN A 31 -13.19 8.99 -1.46
C ASN A 31 -14.06 10.16 -1.95
N LEU A 32 -13.53 11.00 -2.86
CA LEU A 32 -14.30 12.08 -3.47
C LEU A 32 -15.41 11.54 -4.38
N ALA A 33 -15.15 10.49 -5.15
CA ALA A 33 -16.13 9.89 -6.06
C ALA A 33 -17.21 9.10 -5.33
N THR A 34 -16.96 8.67 -4.10
CA THR A 34 -17.85 7.80 -3.31
C THR A 34 -18.44 8.52 -2.10
N ASP A 35 -18.22 9.83 -1.97
CA ASP A 35 -18.62 10.68 -0.84
C ASP A 35 -18.17 10.15 0.53
N GLY A 36 -17.06 9.43 0.58
CA GLY A 36 -16.60 8.75 1.80
C GLY A 36 -17.54 7.65 2.29
N GLY A 37 -18.44 7.18 1.42
CA GLY A 37 -19.35 6.08 1.68
C GLY A 37 -18.64 4.73 1.76
N HIS A 38 -19.42 3.66 1.64
CA HIS A 38 -18.94 2.29 1.88
C HIS A 38 -17.69 1.92 1.06
N ILE A 39 -17.66 2.31 -0.22
CA ILE A 39 -16.54 2.04 -1.13
C ILE A 39 -15.27 2.78 -0.67
N GLY A 40 -15.39 4.01 -0.18
CA GLY A 40 -14.27 4.77 0.39
C GLY A 40 -13.65 4.07 1.62
N GLN A 41 -14.50 3.51 2.50
CA GLN A 41 -14.04 2.74 3.66
C GLN A 41 -13.32 1.46 3.25
N ILE A 42 -13.84 0.72 2.26
CA ILE A 42 -13.20 -0.48 1.71
C ILE A 42 -11.81 -0.14 1.15
N CYS A 43 -11.71 0.94 0.39
CA CYS A 43 -10.45 1.41 -0.16
C CYS A 43 -9.45 1.80 0.93
N LEU A 44 -9.89 2.38 2.05
CA LEU A 44 -9.01 2.66 3.19
C LEU A 44 -8.39 1.38 3.78
N PHE A 45 -9.18 0.31 3.95
CA PHE A 45 -8.67 -0.96 4.43
C PHE A 45 -7.70 -1.61 3.42
N ALA A 46 -8.00 -1.51 2.12
CA ALA A 46 -7.10 -1.94 1.06
C ALA A 46 -5.76 -1.21 1.12
N VAL A 47 -5.80 0.11 1.34
CA VAL A 47 -4.60 0.94 1.48
C VAL A 47 -3.76 0.52 2.68
N ALA A 48 -4.40 0.34 3.83
CA ALA A 48 -3.71 -0.07 5.06
C ALA A 48 -3.08 -1.47 4.91
N GLY A 49 -3.82 -2.43 4.35
CA GLY A 49 -3.34 -3.79 4.12
C GLY A 49 -2.14 -3.81 3.18
N PHE A 50 -2.23 -3.12 2.05
CA PHE A 50 -1.13 -3.03 1.10
C PHE A 50 0.12 -2.37 1.70
N SER A 51 -0.05 -1.29 2.48
CA SER A 51 1.06 -0.53 3.07
C SER A 51 1.92 -1.37 4.02
N SER A 52 1.38 -2.45 4.58
CA SER A 52 2.11 -3.36 5.46
C SER A 52 3.35 -3.97 4.79
N TYR A 53 3.29 -4.27 3.50
CA TYR A 53 4.40 -4.88 2.74
C TYR A 53 5.60 -3.93 2.54
N PRO A 54 5.46 -2.72 1.94
CA PRO A 54 6.56 -1.78 1.82
C PRO A 54 7.10 -1.32 3.19
N ILE A 55 6.24 -1.20 4.22
CA ILE A 55 6.70 -0.93 5.59
C ILE A 55 7.57 -2.07 6.10
N SER A 56 7.14 -3.33 5.94
CA SER A 56 7.94 -4.50 6.34
C SER A 56 9.26 -4.59 5.56
N ALA A 57 9.26 -4.27 4.26
CA ALA A 57 10.47 -4.24 3.44
C ALA A 57 11.46 -3.16 3.92
N LEU A 58 10.97 -1.99 4.32
CA LEU A 58 11.79 -0.91 4.89
C LEU A 58 12.37 -1.27 6.26
N ILE A 59 11.64 -2.03 7.09
CA ILE A 59 12.09 -2.43 8.43
C ILE A 59 13.07 -3.61 8.38
N PHE A 60 12.71 -4.67 7.65
CA PHE A 60 13.42 -5.94 7.68
C PHE A 60 14.48 -6.09 6.58
N ARG A 61 14.36 -5.34 5.47
CA ARG A 61 15.28 -5.44 4.32
C ARG A 61 15.75 -4.07 3.78
N PRO A 62 16.14 -3.09 4.63
CA PRO A 62 16.43 -1.72 4.18
C PRO A 62 17.63 -1.60 3.22
N ARG A 63 18.59 -2.52 3.27
CA ARG A 63 19.87 -2.42 2.52
C ARG A 63 19.96 -3.33 1.30
N SER A 64 19.12 -4.36 1.24
CA SER A 64 19.18 -5.41 0.22
C SER A 64 17.77 -5.75 -0.29
N PRO A 65 17.09 -4.80 -0.95
CA PRO A 65 15.80 -5.09 -1.57
C PRO A 65 16.00 -6.17 -2.62
N THR A 66 15.10 -7.15 -2.62
CA THR A 66 15.06 -8.15 -3.70
C THR A 66 14.50 -7.52 -4.97
N SER A 67 14.81 -8.11 -6.14
CA SER A 67 14.19 -7.66 -7.40
C SER A 67 12.67 -7.75 -7.35
N VAL A 68 12.13 -8.69 -6.57
CA VAL A 68 10.70 -8.81 -6.29
C VAL A 68 10.18 -7.60 -5.53
N ASP A 69 10.88 -7.11 -4.49
CA ASP A 69 10.47 -5.92 -3.74
C ASP A 69 10.36 -4.69 -4.64
N LEU A 70 11.32 -4.50 -5.55
CA LEU A 70 11.36 -3.36 -6.47
C LEU A 70 10.27 -3.40 -7.54
N ILE A 71 9.70 -4.58 -7.82
CA ILE A 71 8.60 -4.74 -8.78
C ILE A 71 7.26 -4.73 -8.04
N LEU A 72 7.14 -5.50 -6.96
CA LEU A 72 5.90 -5.75 -6.23
C LEU A 72 5.44 -4.53 -5.45
N ILE A 73 6.34 -3.69 -4.94
CA ILE A 73 5.97 -2.44 -4.25
C ILE A 73 5.26 -1.47 -5.23
N PRO A 74 5.82 -1.13 -6.41
CA PRO A 74 5.13 -0.24 -7.33
C PRO A 74 3.97 -0.91 -8.10
N SER A 75 4.07 -2.20 -8.45
CA SER A 75 3.02 -2.89 -9.23
C SER A 75 1.89 -3.48 -8.38
N GLY A 76 2.15 -3.75 -7.09
CA GLY A 76 1.20 -4.40 -6.20
C GLY A 76 -0.04 -3.56 -5.93
N ILE A 77 0.02 -2.24 -6.13
CA ILE A 77 -1.17 -1.36 -6.11
C ILE A 77 -2.23 -1.84 -7.11
N LEU A 78 -1.84 -2.26 -8.31
CA LEU A 78 -2.78 -2.64 -9.37
C LEU A 78 -3.51 -3.96 -9.07
N ILE A 79 -2.89 -4.84 -8.28
CA ILE A 79 -3.42 -6.17 -7.97
C ILE A 79 -4.15 -6.19 -6.63
N VAL A 80 -3.57 -5.55 -5.61
CA VAL A 80 -4.07 -5.62 -4.23
C VAL A 80 -5.33 -4.78 -4.05
N TYR A 81 -5.49 -3.66 -4.77
CA TYR A 81 -6.69 -2.83 -4.67
C TYR A 81 -7.96 -3.56 -5.11
N PRO A 82 -8.03 -4.16 -6.32
CA PRO A 82 -9.19 -4.94 -6.74
C PRO A 82 -9.43 -6.14 -5.81
N LEU A 83 -8.37 -6.89 -5.48
CA LEU A 83 -8.50 -8.07 -4.60
C LEU A 83 -9.04 -7.72 -3.21
N THR A 84 -8.56 -6.63 -2.61
CA THR A 84 -9.03 -6.23 -1.28
C THR A 84 -10.44 -5.64 -1.35
N PHE A 85 -10.80 -4.98 -2.46
CA PHE A 85 -12.17 -4.55 -2.70
C PHE A 85 -13.13 -5.74 -2.72
N PHE A 86 -12.87 -6.76 -3.55
CA PHE A 86 -13.69 -7.97 -3.61
C PHE A 86 -13.70 -8.75 -2.30
N LEU A 87 -12.57 -8.81 -1.57
CA LEU A 87 -12.50 -9.51 -0.29
C LEU A 87 -13.32 -8.80 0.80
N ALA A 88 -13.28 -7.47 0.84
CA ALA A 88 -14.05 -6.69 1.81
C ALA A 88 -15.55 -6.80 1.53
N ASP A 89 -15.95 -6.72 0.25
CA ASP A 89 -17.31 -6.95 -0.23
C ASP A 89 -17.81 -8.35 0.18
N PHE A 90 -17.02 -9.39 -0.09
CA PHE A 90 -17.34 -10.77 0.29
C PHE A 90 -17.47 -10.98 1.81
N VAL A 91 -16.55 -10.42 2.61
CA VAL A 91 -16.62 -10.49 4.09
C VAL A 91 -17.87 -9.78 4.62
N TRP A 92 -18.36 -8.79 3.89
CA TRP A 92 -19.53 -8.02 4.24
C TRP A 92 -20.84 -8.76 3.93
N ASP A 93 -20.94 -9.39 2.77
CA ASP A 93 -22.05 -10.32 2.45
C ASP A 93 -22.19 -11.42 3.52
N LEU A 94 -21.06 -11.92 4.02
CA LEU A 94 -21.03 -12.88 5.13
C LEU A 94 -21.51 -12.30 6.47
N ARG A 95 -21.44 -10.97 6.66
CA ARG A 95 -21.91 -10.27 7.86
C ARG A 95 -23.39 -9.86 7.79
N GLY A 96 -24.03 -9.95 6.63
CA GLY A 96 -25.47 -9.78 6.46
C GLY A 96 -25.98 -8.33 6.54
N PHE A 97 -25.17 -7.39 6.08
CA PHE A 97 -25.51 -5.96 6.02
C PHE A 97 -25.86 -5.52 4.60
#